data_AF-A0A820R0F4-F1
#
_entry.id   AF-A0A820R0F4-F1
#
_cell.length_a   1.000
_cell.length_b   1.000
_cell.length_c   1.000
_cell.angle_alpha   90.00
_cell.angle_beta   90.00
_cell.angle_gamma   90.00
#
_symmetry.space_group_name_H-M   'P 1'
#
loop_
_entity.id
_entity.type
_entity.pdbx_description
1 polymer ?
#
loop_
_entity_poly.entity_id
_entity_poly.type
_entity_poly.pdbx_seq_one_letter_code
_entity_poly.pdbx_strand_id
1 'polypeptide(L)'
;DIEGYFVAILTRRDTIKVQSHEVIPYPGTQMDRNLLIVHVIYEDSIEIDLMTSHHESCKAGANERIQQLKLCFEKMVETPANRIVLFGGDLNMRDNELVKAGNIPDGICDLWTEMGKREEYAYTWDMQLNTNLDFSDNNFKPRCRYDRLYFRAATSPMIKFKPISFKLEGLEIIQSIQRFCSDHWAIQAEFEV
;
A
#
# COMPACT_ATOMS: atom_id res chain seq x y z
N ASP A 1 -17.04 -5.38 23.81
CA ASP A 1 -15.74 -5.02 23.24
C ASP A 1 -15.81 -5.10 21.73
N ILE A 2 -15.51 -4.01 21.04
CA ILE A 2 -15.34 -4.03 19.58
C ILE A 2 -13.90 -4.50 19.37
N GLU A 3 -13.67 -5.80 19.45
CA GLU A 3 -12.39 -6.38 19.03
C GLU A 3 -12.35 -6.38 17.50
N GLY A 4 -11.36 -5.69 16.94
CA GLY A 4 -11.13 -5.59 15.51
C GLY A 4 -10.54 -4.24 15.11
N TYR A 5 -9.81 -4.23 14.00
CA TYR A 5 -9.35 -3.02 13.34
C TYR A 5 -9.59 -3.15 11.83
N PHE A 6 -9.54 -2.04 11.09
CA PHE A 6 -9.89 -2.01 9.67
C PHE A 6 -8.98 -1.04 8.90
N VAL A 7 -9.03 -1.13 7.58
CA VAL A 7 -8.40 -0.16 6.66
C VAL A 7 -9.39 0.92 6.25
N ALA A 8 -8.88 2.10 5.87
CA ALA A 8 -9.70 3.20 5.41
C ALA A 8 -9.03 3.92 4.23
N ILE A 9 -9.87 4.47 3.35
CA ILE A 9 -9.46 5.43 2.31
C ILE A 9 -10.13 6.76 2.64
N LEU A 10 -9.32 7.81 2.76
CA LEU A 10 -9.80 9.17 2.99
C LEU A 10 -9.52 10.01 1.74
N THR A 11 -10.52 10.75 1.28
CA THR A 11 -10.41 11.62 0.10
C THR A 11 -10.75 13.07 0.44
N ARG A 12 -10.10 14.02 -0.25
CA ARG A 12 -10.43 15.44 -0.15
C ARG A 12 -11.70 15.73 -0.95
N ARG A 13 -12.79 16.06 -0.26
CA ARG A 13 -14.13 16.27 -0.83
C ARG A 13 -14.16 17.24 -2.00
N ASP A 14 -13.36 18.31 -1.94
CA ASP A 14 -13.42 19.38 -2.95
C ASP A 14 -12.72 19.01 -4.27
N THR A 15 -11.88 17.97 -4.30
CA THR A 15 -11.12 17.58 -5.50
C THR A 15 -11.34 16.13 -5.93
N ILE A 16 -11.91 15.29 -5.07
CA ILE A 16 -12.13 13.87 -5.34
C ILE A 16 -13.59 13.53 -5.07
N LYS A 17 -14.32 13.15 -6.12
CA LYS A 17 -15.71 12.67 -6.04
C LYS A 17 -15.71 11.15 -5.91
N VAL A 18 -16.23 10.64 -4.79
CA VAL A 18 -16.41 9.20 -4.58
C VAL A 18 -17.66 8.73 -5.32
N GLN A 19 -17.53 7.71 -6.17
CA GLN A 19 -18.63 7.11 -6.92
C GLN A 19 -19.24 5.93 -6.16
N SER A 20 -18.40 4.98 -5.74
CA SER A 20 -18.79 3.76 -5.04
C SER A 20 -17.60 3.17 -4.28
N HIS A 21 -17.84 2.15 -3.47
CA HIS A 21 -16.80 1.37 -2.81
C HIS A 21 -17.18 -0.12 -2.77
N GLU A 22 -16.17 -0.97 -2.67
CA GLU A 22 -16.28 -2.41 -2.53
C GLU A 22 -15.35 -2.91 -1.42
N VAL A 23 -15.80 -3.91 -0.66
CA VAL A 23 -14.98 -4.61 0.33
C VAL A 23 -14.94 -6.08 -0.06
N ILE A 24 -13.78 -6.53 -0.52
CA ILE A 24 -13.58 -7.91 -0.97
C ILE A 24 -12.93 -8.69 0.18
N PRO A 25 -13.63 -9.69 0.76
CA PRO A 25 -13.08 -10.47 1.86
C PRO A 25 -11.95 -11.38 1.38
N TYR A 26 -11.01 -11.68 2.29
CA TYR A 26 -10.05 -12.76 2.08
C TYR A 26 -10.50 -14.00 2.85
N PRO A 27 -10.99 -15.07 2.18
CA PRO A 27 -11.57 -16.20 2.88
C PRO A 27 -10.61 -16.96 3.80
N GLY A 28 -9.29 -16.86 3.54
CA GLY A 28 -8.25 -17.55 4.31
C GLY A 28 -7.65 -16.72 5.44
N THR A 29 -8.08 -15.47 5.64
CA THR A 29 -7.52 -14.62 6.69
C THR A 29 -7.87 -15.11 8.10
N GLN A 30 -6.95 -14.95 9.04
CA GLN A 30 -7.17 -15.17 10.47
C GLN A 30 -7.11 -13.87 11.26
N MET A 31 -7.09 -12.73 10.57
CA MET A 31 -6.84 -11.40 11.16
C MET A 31 -7.82 -10.35 10.60
N ASP A 32 -8.99 -10.77 10.12
CA ASP A 32 -10.06 -9.93 9.58
C ASP A 32 -9.64 -9.02 8.41
N ARG A 33 -8.76 -9.54 7.54
CA ARG A 33 -8.23 -8.79 6.40
C ARG A 33 -9.17 -8.78 5.21
N ASN A 34 -9.13 -7.69 4.44
CA ASN A 34 -9.90 -7.50 3.22
C ASN A 34 -9.17 -6.54 2.26
N LEU A 35 -9.61 -6.53 1.00
CA LEU A 35 -9.27 -5.49 0.04
C LEU A 35 -10.40 -4.46 -0.01
N LEU A 36 -10.12 -3.21 0.34
CA LEU A 36 -11.02 -2.08 0.15
C LEU A 36 -10.71 -1.42 -1.20
N ILE A 37 -11.72 -1.28 -2.05
CA ILE A 37 -11.65 -0.55 -3.32
C ILE A 37 -12.61 0.63 -3.25
N VAL A 38 -12.16 1.82 -3.65
CA VAL A 38 -12.98 3.02 -3.75
C VAL A 38 -12.81 3.61 -5.14
N HIS A 39 -13.92 3.69 -5.87
CA HIS A 39 -13.97 4.24 -7.22
C HIS A 39 -14.18 5.75 -7.11
N VAL A 40 -13.27 6.53 -7.70
CA VAL A 40 -13.31 7.98 -7.60
C VAL A 40 -13.11 8.67 -8.95
N ILE A 41 -13.55 9.93 -9.01
CA ILE A 41 -13.22 10.87 -10.08
C ILE A 41 -12.38 12.00 -9.47
N TYR A 42 -11.19 12.20 -10.01
CA TYR A 42 -10.31 13.34 -9.75
C TYR A 42 -10.55 14.45 -10.78
N GLU A 43 -10.74 15.69 -10.32
CA GLU A 43 -10.97 16.89 -11.16
C GLU A 43 -11.95 16.65 -12.32
N ASP A 44 -13.08 16.01 -12.01
CA ASP A 44 -14.24 15.79 -12.91
C ASP A 44 -14.01 14.95 -14.17
N SER A 45 -12.79 14.46 -14.41
CA SER A 45 -12.45 13.83 -15.70
C SER A 45 -11.57 12.58 -15.57
N ILE A 46 -10.86 12.41 -14.46
CA ILE A 46 -9.90 11.32 -14.31
C ILE A 46 -10.47 10.26 -13.37
N GLU A 47 -10.74 9.10 -13.93
CA GLU A 47 -11.25 7.95 -13.17
C GLU A 47 -10.10 7.16 -12.54
N ILE A 48 -10.18 6.97 -11.22
CA ILE A 48 -9.16 6.30 -10.41
C ILE A 48 -9.84 5.26 -9.51
N ASP A 49 -9.26 4.06 -9.47
CA ASP A 49 -9.57 3.06 -8.45
C ASP A 49 -8.49 3.11 -7.38
N LEU A 50 -8.89 3.54 -6.18
CA LEU A 50 -8.05 3.54 -4.99
C LEU A 50 -8.27 2.21 -4.27
N MET A 51 -7.21 1.43 -4.13
CA MET A 51 -7.24 0.11 -3.50
C MET A 51 -6.32 0.11 -2.28
N THR A 52 -6.81 -0.38 -1.15
CA THR A 52 -5.97 -0.59 0.03
C THR A 52 -6.27 -1.87 0.77
N SER A 53 -5.24 -2.43 1.39
CA SER A 53 -5.33 -3.63 2.18
C SER A 53 -4.24 -3.64 3.25
N HIS A 54 -4.49 -4.39 4.32
CA HIS A 54 -3.48 -4.78 5.28
C HIS A 54 -3.36 -6.31 5.21
N HIS A 55 -2.34 -6.84 4.55
CA HIS A 55 -2.20 -8.29 4.33
C HIS A 55 -1.77 -9.03 5.58
N GLU A 56 -2.08 -10.33 5.63
CA GLU A 56 -1.79 -11.26 6.72
C GLU A 56 -0.38 -11.03 7.28
N SER A 57 -0.33 -10.71 8.57
CA SER A 57 0.91 -10.29 9.22
C SER A 57 1.76 -11.49 9.65
N CYS A 58 2.97 -11.17 10.11
CA CYS A 58 3.95 -12.15 10.60
C CYS A 58 4.41 -13.16 9.54
N LYS A 59 5.43 -13.96 9.90
CA LYS A 59 6.00 -14.97 9.01
C LYS A 59 5.03 -16.14 8.76
N ALA A 60 4.23 -16.51 9.76
CA ALA A 60 3.27 -17.62 9.66
C ALA A 60 2.17 -17.37 8.63
N GLY A 61 1.77 -16.11 8.42
CA GLY A 61 0.77 -15.71 7.43
C GLY A 61 1.24 -15.73 5.97
N ALA A 62 2.45 -16.21 5.67
CA ALA A 62 3.05 -16.11 4.33
C ALA A 62 2.21 -16.73 3.21
N ASN A 63 1.64 -17.92 3.44
CA ASN A 63 0.84 -18.59 2.41
C ASN A 63 -0.42 -17.80 2.05
N GLU A 64 -1.11 -17.28 3.07
CA GLU A 64 -2.32 -16.47 2.90
C GLU A 64 -1.98 -15.12 2.27
N ARG A 65 -0.95 -14.43 2.75
CA ARG A 65 -0.46 -13.17 2.17
C ARG A 65 -0.13 -13.27 0.68
N ILE A 66 0.39 -14.40 0.21
CA ILE A 66 0.63 -14.65 -1.22
C ILE A 66 -0.69 -14.72 -2.00
N GLN A 67 -1.74 -15.36 -1.46
CA GLN A 67 -3.05 -15.41 -2.11
C GLN A 67 -3.71 -14.03 -2.14
N GLN A 68 -3.63 -13.28 -1.04
CA GLN A 68 -4.11 -11.90 -0.95
C GLN A 68 -3.45 -11.02 -2.01
N LEU A 69 -2.12 -11.12 -2.18
CA LEU A 69 -1.39 -10.38 -3.20
C LEU A 69 -1.81 -10.73 -4.62
N LYS A 70 -2.02 -12.03 -4.91
CA LYS A 70 -2.53 -12.47 -6.22
C LYS A 70 -3.89 -11.87 -6.52
N LEU A 71 -4.82 -11.92 -5.57
CA LEU A 71 -6.16 -11.36 -5.73
C LEU A 71 -6.11 -9.84 -5.96
N CYS A 72 -5.27 -9.10 -5.23
CA CYS A 72 -5.10 -7.67 -5.44
C CYS A 72 -4.58 -7.35 -6.86
N PHE A 73 -3.57 -8.07 -7.33
CA PHE A 73 -3.07 -7.89 -8.70
C PHE A 73 -4.07 -8.29 -9.77
N GLU A 74 -4.83 -9.36 -9.56
CA GLU A 74 -5.95 -9.74 -10.43
C GLU A 74 -6.98 -8.60 -10.52
N LYS A 75 -7.38 -8.00 -9.40
CA LYS A 75 -8.29 -6.85 -9.39
C LYS A 75 -7.73 -5.62 -10.10
N MET A 76 -6.43 -5.34 -9.94
CA MET A 76 -5.78 -4.28 -10.70
C MET A 76 -5.81 -4.56 -12.21
N VAL A 77 -5.64 -5.80 -12.66
CA VAL A 77 -5.68 -6.18 -14.08
C VAL A 77 -7.11 -6.13 -14.64
N GLU A 78 -8.09 -6.65 -13.90
CA GLU A 78 -9.51 -6.68 -14.30
C GLU A 78 -10.13 -5.28 -14.41
N THR A 79 -9.57 -4.29 -13.71
CA THR A 79 -10.08 -2.92 -13.74
C THR A 79 -10.10 -2.38 -15.19
N PRO A 80 -11.18 -1.72 -15.64
CA PRO A 80 -11.27 -1.18 -17.01
C PRO A 80 -10.04 -0.34 -17.41
N ALA A 81 -9.58 -0.51 -18.65
CA ALA A 81 -8.31 0.05 -19.13
C ALA A 81 -8.29 1.60 -19.17
N ASN A 82 -9.46 2.25 -19.17
CA ASN A 82 -9.60 3.70 -19.12
C ASN A 82 -9.40 4.28 -17.70
N ARG A 83 -9.27 3.43 -16.67
CA ARG A 83 -9.11 3.84 -15.28
C ARG A 83 -7.67 3.65 -14.82
N ILE A 84 -7.19 4.62 -14.05
CA ILE A 84 -5.96 4.50 -13.28
C ILE A 84 -6.22 3.62 -12.06
N VAL A 85 -5.23 2.84 -11.64
CA VAL A 85 -5.32 2.07 -10.39
C VAL A 85 -4.14 2.40 -9.49
N LEU A 86 -4.45 2.72 -8.23
CA LEU A 86 -3.48 2.87 -7.17
C LEU A 86 -3.79 1.83 -6.10
N PHE A 87 -2.88 0.89 -5.90
CA PHE A 87 -3.02 -0.16 -4.89
C PHE A 87 -1.87 -0.08 -3.89
N GLY A 88 -2.16 0.12 -2.62
CA GLY A 88 -1.13 0.12 -1.59
C GLY A 88 -1.65 -0.10 -0.18
N GLY A 89 -0.74 -0.10 0.78
CA GLY A 89 -1.01 -0.38 2.19
C GLY A 89 0.09 -1.22 2.81
N ASP A 90 -0.14 -1.72 4.02
CA ASP A 90 0.77 -2.66 4.66
C ASP A 90 0.58 -4.06 4.08
N LEU A 91 1.44 -4.43 3.14
CA LEU A 91 1.34 -5.71 2.45
C LEU A 91 2.10 -6.81 3.19
N ASN A 92 2.80 -6.51 4.29
CA ASN A 92 3.58 -7.46 5.10
C ASN A 92 4.55 -8.37 4.32
N MET A 93 4.80 -8.05 3.04
CA MET A 93 5.35 -9.00 2.08
C MET A 93 6.87 -8.91 1.99
N ARG A 94 7.49 -10.06 1.72
CA ARG A 94 8.93 -10.16 1.41
C ARG A 94 9.12 -10.29 -0.09
N ASP A 95 10.28 -9.88 -0.59
CA ASP A 95 10.53 -9.86 -2.04
C ASP A 95 10.45 -11.26 -2.68
N ASN A 96 10.81 -12.32 -1.95
CA ASN A 96 10.64 -13.69 -2.44
C ASN A 96 9.17 -14.14 -2.54
N GLU A 97 8.25 -13.49 -1.81
CA GLU A 97 6.81 -13.78 -1.88
C GLU A 97 6.19 -13.13 -3.11
N LEU A 98 6.73 -11.99 -3.58
CA LEU A 98 6.34 -11.40 -4.86
C LEU A 98 6.59 -12.38 -6.01
N VAL A 99 7.76 -13.04 -6.02
CA VAL A 99 8.09 -14.06 -7.03
C VAL A 99 7.12 -15.22 -6.97
N LYS A 100 6.79 -15.72 -5.76
CA LYS A 100 5.80 -16.80 -5.55
C LYS A 100 4.37 -16.40 -5.93
N ALA A 101 4.06 -15.11 -5.88
CA ALA A 101 2.78 -14.56 -6.33
C ALA A 101 2.67 -14.48 -7.86
N GLY A 102 3.75 -14.68 -8.61
CA GLY A 102 3.77 -14.58 -10.08
C GLY A 102 4.43 -13.30 -10.60
N ASN A 103 5.14 -12.57 -9.74
CA ASN A 103 5.67 -11.22 -9.99
C ASN A 103 4.58 -10.17 -10.21
N ILE A 104 5.00 -8.92 -10.46
CA ILE A 104 4.11 -7.82 -10.80
C ILE A 104 3.63 -8.05 -12.25
N PRO A 105 2.30 -8.02 -12.53
CA PRO A 105 1.78 -8.13 -13.88
C PRO A 105 2.23 -6.99 -14.81
N ASP A 106 2.22 -7.25 -16.11
CA ASP A 106 2.54 -6.24 -17.13
C ASP A 106 1.62 -5.01 -17.02
N GLY A 107 2.21 -3.83 -17.19
CA GLY A 107 1.50 -2.55 -17.09
C GLY A 107 1.27 -2.04 -15.65
N ILE A 108 1.68 -2.80 -14.64
CA ILE A 108 1.70 -2.38 -13.23
C ILE A 108 3.16 -2.15 -12.81
N CYS A 109 3.43 -1.08 -12.07
CA CYS A 109 4.76 -0.84 -11.48
C CYS A 109 4.70 -0.67 -9.96
N ASP A 110 5.80 -1.04 -9.28
CA ASP A 110 6.06 -0.69 -7.88
C ASP A 110 6.66 0.73 -7.85
N LEU A 111 6.00 1.68 -7.19
CA LEU A 111 6.40 3.08 -7.26
C LEU A 111 7.76 3.37 -6.65
N TRP A 112 8.17 2.65 -5.59
CA TRP A 112 9.52 2.81 -5.06
C TRP A 112 10.57 2.38 -6.10
N THR A 113 10.27 1.30 -6.83
CA THR A 113 11.11 0.84 -7.95
C THR A 113 11.14 1.84 -9.10
N GLU A 114 9.97 2.30 -9.54
CA GLU A 114 9.82 3.25 -10.64
C GLU A 114 10.52 4.58 -10.33
N MET A 115 10.46 5.04 -9.08
CA MET A 115 11.10 6.28 -8.61
C MET A 115 12.59 6.11 -8.24
N GLY A 116 13.24 5.08 -8.76
CA GLY A 116 14.70 4.94 -8.70
C GLY A 116 15.25 4.21 -7.48
N LYS A 117 14.42 3.50 -6.70
CA LYS A 117 14.84 2.62 -5.59
C LYS A 117 15.72 3.32 -4.54
N ARG A 118 15.40 4.57 -4.21
CA ARG A 118 16.14 5.37 -3.23
C ARG A 118 16.22 4.64 -1.88
N GLU A 119 17.43 4.39 -1.41
CA GLU A 119 17.69 3.57 -0.21
C GLU A 119 17.11 4.21 1.06
N GLU A 120 17.13 5.54 1.15
CA GLU A 120 16.56 6.30 2.26
C GLU A 120 15.03 6.12 2.40
N TYR A 121 14.36 5.62 1.37
CA TYR A 121 12.93 5.34 1.37
C TYR A 121 12.59 3.85 1.24
N ALA A 122 13.58 2.97 1.39
CA ALA A 122 13.41 1.54 1.15
C ALA A 122 12.66 0.82 2.28
N TYR A 123 12.85 1.23 3.54
CA TYR A 123 12.33 0.51 4.70
C TYR A 123 11.24 1.31 5.37
N THR A 124 10.00 0.84 5.27
CA THR A 124 8.82 1.48 5.86
C THR A 124 8.54 0.99 7.27
N TRP A 125 9.15 -0.12 7.66
CA TRP A 125 9.17 -0.61 9.03
C TRP A 125 10.60 -0.91 9.44
N ASP A 126 11.17 -0.10 10.34
CA ASP A 126 12.60 -0.10 10.64
C ASP A 126 12.84 -0.02 12.15
N MET A 127 13.15 -1.17 12.78
CA MET A 127 13.39 -1.23 14.23
C MET A 127 14.75 -0.68 14.66
N GLN A 128 15.62 -0.27 13.72
CA GLN A 128 16.87 0.41 14.06
C GLN A 128 16.61 1.88 14.39
N LEU A 129 15.61 2.48 13.75
CA LEU A 129 15.25 3.89 13.92
C LEU A 129 13.96 4.06 14.72
N ASN A 130 12.95 3.24 14.48
CA ASN A 130 11.66 3.31 15.17
C ASN A 130 11.71 2.52 16.49
N THR A 131 11.37 3.20 17.58
CA THR A 131 11.43 2.66 18.96
C THR A 131 10.05 2.39 19.55
N ASN A 132 8.97 2.47 18.76
CA ASN A 132 7.62 2.28 19.28
C ASN A 132 7.37 0.86 19.77
N LEU A 133 7.95 -0.15 19.12
CA LEU A 133 7.92 -1.55 19.52
C LEU A 133 9.24 -1.96 20.16
N ASP A 134 9.16 -2.72 21.25
CA ASP A 134 10.33 -3.36 21.86
C ASP A 134 10.48 -4.79 21.33
N PHE A 135 11.65 -5.08 20.74
CA PHE A 135 12.04 -6.41 20.25
C PHE A 135 13.33 -6.82 20.95
N SER A 136 13.32 -6.71 22.27
CA SER A 136 14.47 -6.81 23.17
C SER A 136 15.15 -8.18 23.21
N ASP A 137 14.53 -9.23 22.65
CA ASP A 137 15.01 -10.61 22.83
C ASP A 137 16.15 -11.05 21.91
N ASN A 138 16.52 -10.33 20.83
CA ASN A 138 17.33 -10.98 19.77
C ASN A 138 18.58 -10.27 19.25
N ASN A 139 19.06 -9.14 19.81
CA ASN A 139 20.17 -8.32 19.25
C ASN A 139 20.01 -7.92 17.76
N PHE A 140 18.90 -8.31 17.13
CA PHE A 140 18.60 -8.19 15.72
C PHE A 140 17.45 -7.20 15.58
N LYS A 141 17.71 -6.13 14.85
CA LYS A 141 16.74 -5.06 14.58
C LYS A 141 16.34 -5.13 13.11
N PRO A 142 15.23 -5.83 12.80
CA PRO A 142 14.79 -6.02 11.43
C PRO A 142 14.39 -4.70 10.77
N ARG A 143 14.52 -4.69 9.44
CA ARG A 143 14.11 -3.61 8.56
C ARG A 143 13.38 -4.23 7.38
N CYS A 144 12.18 -3.76 7.08
CA CYS A 144 11.31 -4.36 6.08
C CYS A 144 10.59 -3.28 5.25
N ARG A 145 10.33 -3.62 3.99
CA ARG A 145 9.51 -2.85 3.06
C ARG A 145 8.12 -3.47 2.95
N TYR A 146 7.37 -3.35 4.04
CA TYR A 146 6.05 -3.96 4.16
C TYR A 146 5.00 -3.10 3.46
N ASP A 147 5.07 -1.80 3.67
CA ASP A 147 4.23 -0.83 2.99
C ASP A 147 4.72 -0.65 1.55
N ARG A 148 3.80 -0.76 0.59
CA ARG A 148 4.11 -0.60 -0.83
C ARG A 148 2.97 0.13 -1.52
N LEU A 149 3.28 0.75 -2.65
CA LEU A 149 2.31 1.41 -3.52
C LEU A 149 2.58 0.99 -4.97
N TYR A 150 1.60 0.36 -5.59
CA TYR A 150 1.57 -0.09 -6.97
C TYR A 150 0.69 0.83 -7.80
N PHE A 151 1.09 1.04 -9.04
CA PHE A 151 0.41 1.92 -9.98
C PHE A 151 0.17 1.23 -11.31
N ARG A 152 -1.03 1.38 -11.85
CA ARG A 152 -1.39 1.03 -13.22
C ARG A 152 -1.94 2.28 -13.91
N ALA A 153 -1.26 2.73 -14.96
CA ALA A 153 -1.76 3.84 -15.77
C ALA A 153 -3.01 3.44 -16.55
N ALA A 154 -3.85 4.43 -16.89
CA ALA A 154 -4.86 4.23 -17.92
C ALA A 154 -4.17 4.06 -19.30
N THR A 155 -4.74 3.22 -20.16
CA THR A 155 -4.18 2.99 -21.51
C THR A 155 -4.47 4.12 -22.48
N SER A 156 -5.40 5.03 -22.14
CA SER A 156 -5.74 6.17 -22.98
C SER A 156 -4.58 7.18 -23.01
N PRO A 157 -4.01 7.49 -24.19
CA PRO A 157 -2.89 8.44 -24.29
C PRO A 157 -3.30 9.88 -23.96
N MET A 158 -4.60 10.16 -23.85
CA MET A 158 -5.13 11.46 -23.45
C MET A 158 -5.06 11.69 -21.93
N ILE A 159 -4.97 10.62 -21.14
CA ILE A 159 -4.85 10.71 -19.69
C ILE A 159 -3.37 10.72 -19.35
N LYS A 160 -2.85 11.91 -19.03
CA LYS A 160 -1.50 12.06 -18.48
C LYS A 160 -1.62 11.96 -16.98
N PHE A 161 -1.03 10.93 -16.41
CA PHE A 161 -0.97 10.73 -14.97
C PHE A 161 0.30 9.93 -14.69
N LYS A 162 1.32 10.57 -14.12
CA LYS A 162 2.63 9.95 -13.92
C LYS A 162 3.14 10.21 -12.50
N PRO A 163 3.76 9.21 -11.84
CA PRO A 163 4.42 9.45 -10.56
C PRO A 163 5.63 10.38 -10.77
N ILE A 164 5.80 11.34 -9.87
CA ILE A 164 6.93 12.29 -9.88
C ILE A 164 7.73 12.28 -8.59
N SER A 165 7.17 11.72 -7.51
CA SER A 165 7.82 11.67 -6.20
C SER A 165 7.39 10.44 -5.42
N PHE A 166 8.32 9.90 -4.63
CA PHE A 166 8.10 8.87 -3.62
C PHE A 166 9.04 9.17 -2.45
N LYS A 167 8.50 9.32 -1.24
CA LYS A 167 9.26 9.56 -0.01
C LYS A 167 8.58 8.97 1.21
N LEU A 168 9.33 8.88 2.31
CA LEU A 168 8.79 8.52 3.62
C LEU A 168 8.47 9.76 4.45
N GLU A 169 7.42 9.67 5.24
CA GLU A 169 6.90 10.71 6.14
C GLU A 169 6.63 10.16 7.54
N GLY A 170 6.46 11.06 8.52
CA GLY A 170 6.23 10.68 9.92
C GLY A 170 7.49 10.15 10.61
N LEU A 171 8.66 10.60 10.17
CA LEU A 171 9.98 10.23 10.70
C LEU A 171 10.33 10.98 11.99
N GLU A 172 9.48 11.92 12.44
CA GLU A 172 9.69 12.74 13.61
C GLU A 172 9.10 12.12 14.88
N ILE A 173 9.78 12.33 16.01
CA ILE A 173 9.28 11.99 17.33
C ILE A 173 8.26 13.06 17.77
N ILE A 174 7.09 12.61 18.21
CA ILE A 174 6.10 13.46 18.88
C ILE A 174 6.63 13.78 20.29
N GLN A 175 7.10 15.01 20.48
CA GLN A 175 7.82 15.44 21.68
C GLN A 175 7.06 15.21 22.99
N SER A 176 5.73 15.35 23.01
CA SER A 176 4.93 15.21 24.23
C SER A 176 4.86 13.77 24.75
N ILE A 177 5.04 12.77 23.89
CA ILE A 177 4.92 11.34 24.23
C ILE A 177 6.19 10.54 23.96
N GLN A 178 7.23 11.17 23.38
CA GLN A 178 8.52 10.56 23.07
C GLN A 178 8.40 9.28 22.22
N ARG A 179 7.48 9.28 21.27
CA ARG A 179 7.20 8.18 20.34
C ARG A 179 6.99 8.72 18.93
N PHE A 180 7.21 7.87 17.95
CA PHE A 180 6.79 8.14 16.57
C PHE A 180 5.27 7.98 16.44
N CYS A 181 4.68 8.54 15.38
CA CYS A 181 3.24 8.42 15.11
C CYS A 181 2.77 6.96 15.01
N SER A 182 3.61 6.08 14.48
CA SER A 182 3.38 4.65 14.27
C SER A 182 4.73 3.93 14.33
N ASP A 183 4.73 2.60 14.47
CA ASP A 183 5.92 1.77 14.25
C ASP A 183 6.29 1.62 12.76
N HIS A 184 5.37 2.03 11.87
CA HIS A 184 5.59 2.19 10.44
C HIS A 184 5.81 3.66 10.06
N TRP A 185 6.59 3.88 8.99
CA TRP A 185 6.70 5.16 8.28
C TRP A 185 5.66 5.23 7.18
N ALA A 186 5.07 6.42 6.98
CA ALA A 186 4.11 6.64 5.92
C ALA A 186 4.81 6.77 4.57
N ILE A 187 4.21 6.27 3.50
CA ILE A 187 4.61 6.57 2.13
C ILE A 187 3.84 7.79 1.64
N GLN A 188 4.54 8.79 1.12
CA GLN A 188 3.94 9.87 0.32
C GLN A 188 4.40 9.71 -1.13
N ALA A 189 3.43 9.69 -2.04
CA ALA A 189 3.66 9.72 -3.48
C ALA A 189 2.95 10.93 -4.10
N GLU A 190 3.57 11.54 -5.10
CA GLU A 190 3.00 12.66 -5.86
C GLU A 190 2.95 12.29 -7.34
N PHE A 191 1.92 12.79 -8.01
CA PHE A 191 1.67 12.55 -9.41
C PHE A 191 1.49 13.87 -10.16
N GLU A 192 2.03 13.95 -11.37
CA GLU A 192 1.73 15.01 -12.32
C GLU A 192 0.59 14.56 -13.23
N VAL A 193 -0.38 15.47 -13.43
CA VAL A 193 -1.58 15.31 -14.25
C VAL A 193 -1.49 16.24 -15.46
#